data_AF-A0A2D8KN66-F1
#
_entry.id   AF-A0A2D8KN66-F1
#
_cell.length_a   1.000
_cell.length_b   1.000
_cell.length_c   1.000
_cell.angle_alpha   90.00
_cell.angle_beta   90.00
_cell.angle_gamma   90.00
#
_symmetry.space_group_name_H-M   'P 1'
#
loop_
_entity.id
_entity.type
_entity.pdbx_description
1 polymer ?
#
loop_
_entity_poly.entity_id
_entity_poly.type
_entity_poly.pdbx_seq_one_letter_code
_entity_poly.pdbx_strand_id
1 'polypeptide(L)'
;EITTIEGLSENGDHPVQKAWLEIDVPQCGYCQAGQIMSAAALLQRNPNPSDTDIETAMNGNICRCGTYTRIKAAIKTAARSQTA
;
A
#
# COMPACT_ATOMS: atom_id res chain seq x y z
N GLU A 1 7.16 18.99 2.87
CA GLU A 1 5.83 18.93 2.23
C GLU A 1 5.03 17.79 2.87
N ILE A 2 3.69 17.89 2.93
CA ILE A 2 2.82 16.88 3.53
C ILE A 2 1.80 16.45 2.47
N THR A 3 1.66 15.14 2.25
CA THR A 3 0.69 14.54 1.33
C THR A 3 -0.20 13.57 2.08
N THR A 4 -1.50 13.62 1.82
CA THR A 4 -2.51 12.69 2.35
C THR A 4 -3.03 11.76 1.25
N ILE A 5 -3.95 10.86 1.59
CA ILE A 5 -4.51 9.89 0.62
C ILE A 5 -5.21 10.58 -0.56
N GLU A 6 -5.85 11.72 -0.32
CA GLU A 6 -6.52 12.54 -1.33
C GLU A 6 -5.52 13.19 -2.30
N GLY A 7 -4.30 13.47 -1.81
CA GLY A 7 -3.22 14.05 -2.60
C GLY A 7 -2.34 13.02 -3.32
N LEU A 8 -2.53 11.72 -3.07
CA LEU A 8 -1.69 10.67 -3.67
C LEU A 8 -1.97 10.49 -5.17
N SER A 9 -3.25 10.56 -5.56
CA SER A 9 -3.71 10.61 -6.94
C SER A 9 -5.16 11.09 -6.95
N GLU A 10 -5.47 12.03 -7.83
CA GLU A 10 -6.81 12.55 -8.04
C GLU A 10 -7.78 11.47 -8.53
N ASN A 11 -7.31 10.56 -9.39
CA ASN A 11 -8.13 9.53 -10.04
C ASN A 11 -7.96 8.14 -9.42
N GLY A 12 -7.19 8.01 -8.34
CA GLY A 12 -6.88 6.72 -7.74
C GLY A 12 -6.01 5.82 -8.63
N ASP A 13 -5.25 6.41 -9.55
CA ASP A 13 -4.48 5.69 -10.56
C ASP A 13 -3.02 5.40 -10.16
N HIS A 14 -2.64 5.78 -8.93
CA HIS A 14 -1.35 5.45 -8.35
C HIS A 14 -1.16 3.92 -8.31
N PRO A 15 0.04 3.38 -8.61
CA PRO A 15 0.26 1.93 -8.66
C PRO A 15 -0.18 1.17 -7.41
N VAL A 16 -0.01 1.77 -6.22
CA VAL A 16 -0.48 1.19 -4.95
C VAL A 16 -2.01 1.14 -4.89
N GLN A 17 -2.72 2.19 -5.31
CA GLN A 17 -4.20 2.21 -5.30
C GLN A 17 -4.77 1.19 -6.30
N LYS A 18 -4.18 1.10 -7.50
CA LYS A 18 -4.54 0.07 -8.49
C LYS A 18 -4.35 -1.34 -7.95
N ALA A 19 -3.21 -1.63 -7.33
CA ALA A 19 -2.95 -2.93 -6.72
C ALA A 19 -3.90 -3.24 -5.54
N TRP A 20 -4.30 -2.22 -4.78
CA TRP A 20 -5.27 -2.36 -3.69
C TRP A 20 -6.64 -2.81 -4.21
N LEU A 21 -7.07 -2.28 -5.36
CA LEU A 21 -8.30 -2.67 -6.05
C LEU A 21 -8.17 -4.06 -6.66
N GLU A 22 -7.08 -4.35 -7.37
CA GLU A 22 -6.83 -5.64 -8.01
C GLU A 22 -6.86 -6.82 -7.03
N ILE A 23 -6.29 -6.62 -5.84
CA ILE A 23 -6.15 -7.66 -4.81
C ILE A 23 -7.34 -7.69 -3.84
N ASP A 24 -8.35 -6.82 -4.02
CA ASP A 24 -9.51 -6.70 -3.14
C ASP A 24 -9.10 -6.60 -1.65
N VAL A 25 -8.23 -5.63 -1.36
CA VAL A 25 -7.64 -5.46 -0.02
C VAL A 25 -8.65 -4.95 1.02
N PRO A 26 -9.49 -3.93 0.73
CA PRO A 26 -10.37 -3.35 1.74
C PRO A 26 -11.44 -4.31 2.25
N GLN A 27 -11.72 -4.26 3.54
CA GLN A 27 -12.99 -4.72 4.11
C GLN A 27 -13.76 -3.50 4.63
N CYS A 28 -13.58 -3.12 5.91
CA CYS A 28 -14.25 -1.93 6.47
C CYS A 28 -13.70 -0.58 5.97
N GLY A 29 -12.57 -0.58 5.25
CA GLY A 29 -11.96 0.63 4.70
C GLY A 29 -11.16 1.50 5.69
N TYR A 30 -11.39 1.38 7.00
CA TYR A 30 -10.89 2.35 7.99
C TYR A 30 -9.35 2.52 8.01
N CYS A 31 -8.60 1.41 7.97
CA CYS A 31 -7.13 1.47 8.01
C CYS A 31 -6.50 1.74 6.63
N GLN A 32 -7.26 1.77 5.54
CA GLN A 32 -6.69 1.66 4.20
C GLN A 32 -5.91 2.90 3.77
N ALA A 33 -6.33 4.10 4.15
CA ALA A 33 -5.58 5.32 3.86
C ALA A 33 -4.16 5.29 4.44
N GLY A 34 -4.02 4.91 5.73
CA GLY A 34 -2.71 4.79 6.39
C GLY A 34 -1.83 3.70 5.76
N GLN A 35 -2.42 2.55 5.43
CA GLN A 35 -1.71 1.45 4.77
C GLN A 35 -1.20 1.86 3.37
N ILE A 36 -2.04 2.50 2.55
CA ILE A 36 -1.69 2.95 1.20
C ILE A 36 -0.58 4.00 1.25
N MET A 37 -0.68 5.00 2.13
CA MET A 37 0.35 6.04 2.25
C MET A 37 1.68 5.47 2.74
N SER A 38 1.64 4.53 3.69
CA SER A 38 2.85 3.86 4.19
C SER A 38 3.48 3.00 3.09
N ALA A 39 2.68 2.30 2.29
CA ALA A 39 3.13 1.50 1.16
C ALA A 39 3.75 2.37 0.05
N ALA A 40 3.12 3.49 -0.29
CA ALA A 40 3.64 4.44 -1.27
C ALA A 40 5.01 5.00 -0.81
N ALA A 41 5.12 5.39 0.45
CA ALA A 41 6.38 5.88 1.02
C ALA A 41 7.47 4.80 1.09
N LEU A 42 7.11 3.53 1.36
CA LEU A 42 8.05 2.40 1.28
C LEU A 42 8.57 2.24 -0.14
N LEU A 43 7.68 2.12 -1.13
CA LEU A 43 8.05 1.84 -2.52
C LEU A 43 8.85 2.96 -3.17
N GLN A 44 8.59 4.21 -2.76
CA GLN A 44 9.41 5.36 -3.20
C GLN A 44 10.89 5.22 -2.77
N ARG A 45 11.14 4.64 -1.58
CA ARG A 45 12.50 4.47 -1.04
C ARG A 45 13.13 3.13 -1.42
N ASN A 46 12.31 2.09 -1.53
CA ASN A 46 12.71 0.73 -1.85
C ASN A 46 11.74 0.14 -2.88
N PRO A 47 12.03 0.26 -4.19
CA PRO A 47 11.17 -0.23 -5.26
C PRO A 47 11.01 -1.75 -5.31
N ASN A 48 11.89 -2.53 -4.65
CA ASN A 48 11.83 -3.99 -4.62
C ASN A 48 11.96 -4.51 -3.17
N PRO A 49 10.96 -4.24 -2.31
CA PRO A 49 11.05 -4.59 -0.90
C PRO A 49 10.88 -6.09 -0.68
N SER A 50 11.63 -6.64 0.27
CA SER A 50 11.41 -7.99 0.78
C SER A 50 10.14 -8.08 1.64
N ASP A 51 9.70 -9.30 1.97
CA ASP A 51 8.57 -9.50 2.89
C ASP A 51 8.83 -8.84 4.25
N THR A 52 10.06 -8.96 4.77
CA THR A 52 10.45 -8.36 6.03
C THR A 52 10.41 -6.83 5.96
N ASP A 53 10.86 -6.22 4.85
CA ASP A 53 10.78 -4.76 4.67
C ASP A 53 9.32 -4.29 4.71
N ILE A 54 8.42 -5.03 4.05
CA ILE A 54 6.98 -4.73 4.04
C ILE A 54 6.40 -4.85 5.45
N GLU A 55 6.68 -5.94 6.14
CA GLU A 55 6.16 -6.20 7.49
C GLU A 55 6.65 -5.15 8.50
N THR A 56 7.94 -4.78 8.42
CA THR A 56 8.51 -3.71 9.25
C THR A 56 7.87 -2.35 8.93
N ALA A 57 7.74 -2.00 7.66
CA ALA A 57 7.15 -0.72 7.26
C ALA A 57 5.67 -0.60 7.64
N MET A 58 4.91 -1.70 7.61
CA MET A 58 3.47 -1.70 7.91
C MET A 58 3.15 -1.89 9.40
N ASN A 59 4.12 -2.17 10.27
CA ASN A 59 3.90 -2.52 11.68
C ASN A 59 3.06 -1.48 12.45
N GLY A 60 3.23 -0.19 12.13
CA GLY A 60 2.46 0.91 12.73
C GLY A 60 1.01 1.04 12.24
N ASN A 61 0.60 0.30 11.21
CA ASN A 61 -0.73 0.38 10.61
C ASN A 61 -1.56 -0.85 10.99
N ILE A 62 -2.44 -0.69 11.98
CA ILE A 62 -3.25 -1.78 12.51
C ILE A 62 -4.51 -1.99 11.66
N CYS A 63 -4.75 -3.23 11.24
CA CYS A 63 -5.96 -3.68 10.54
C CYS A 63 -6.77 -4.64 11.42
N ARG A 64 -7.98 -4.25 11.83
CA ARG A 64 -8.86 -5.12 12.62
C ARG A 64 -9.62 -6.16 11.80
N CYS A 65 -9.78 -5.92 10.50
CA CYS A 65 -10.34 -6.88 9.56
C CYS A 65 -9.38 -8.03 9.21
N GLY A 66 -8.10 -7.91 9.56
CA GLY A 66 -7.10 -8.97 9.35
C GLY A 66 -6.63 -9.14 7.91
N THR A 67 -6.63 -8.09 7.08
CA THR A 67 -6.29 -8.19 5.64
C THR A 67 -4.79 -8.10 5.34
N TYR A 68 -3.90 -8.32 6.32
CA TYR A 68 -2.45 -8.14 6.19
C TYR A 68 -1.81 -8.94 5.04
N THR A 69 -2.30 -10.15 4.78
CA THR A 69 -1.81 -10.98 3.65
C THR A 69 -2.14 -10.34 2.29
N ARG A 70 -3.34 -9.76 2.15
CA ARG A 70 -3.76 -9.01 0.96
C ARG A 70 -2.99 -7.70 0.81
N ILE A 71 -2.77 -6.97 1.92
CA ILE A 71 -1.94 -5.76 1.95
C ILE A 71 -0.53 -6.06 1.42
N LYS A 72 0.12 -7.11 1.95
CA LYS A 72 1.46 -7.52 1.49
C LYS A 72 1.46 -7.91 0.00
N ALA A 73 0.45 -8.64 -0.46
CA ALA A 73 0.31 -9.02 -1.86
C ALA A 73 0.12 -7.79 -2.79
N ALA A 74 -0.67 -6.81 -2.37
CA ALA A 74 -0.87 -5.58 -3.13
C ALA A 74 0.40 -4.73 -3.21
N ILE A 75 1.18 -4.63 -2.13
CA ILE A 75 2.47 -3.91 -2.15
C ILE A 75 3.44 -4.57 -3.14
N LYS A 76 3.57 -5.89 -3.13
CA LYS A 76 4.41 -6.62 -4.10
C LYS A 76 3.92 -6.44 -5.54
N THR A 77 2.61 -6.36 -5.74
CA THR A 77 2.03 -6.13 -7.07
C THR A 77 2.35 -4.72 -7.56
N ALA A 78 2.17 -3.72 -6.71
CA ALA A 78 2.55 -2.33 -7.01
C ALA A 78 4.05 -2.15 -7.29
N ALA A 79 4.92 -2.88 -6.57
CA ALA A 79 6.37 -2.87 -6.79
C ALA A 79 6.74 -3.35 -8.21
N ARG A 80 6.11 -4.44 -8.69
CA ARG A 80 6.33 -4.96 -10.05
C ARG A 80 5.82 -4.01 -11.14
N SER A 81 4.76 -3.26 -10.87
CA SER A 81 4.19 -2.32 -11.84
C SER A 81 4.94 -0.98 -11.92
N GLN A 82 5.81 -0.66 -10.94
CA GLN A 82 6.66 0.54 -10.98
C GLN A 82 7.99 0.34 -11.70
N THR A 83 8.44 -0.91 -11.85
CA THR A 83 9.70 -1.26 -12.52
C THR A 83 9.54 -1.59 -14.00
N ALA A 84 8.32 -1.49 -14.53
CA ALA A 84 7.99 -1.67 -15.94
C ALA A 84 7.94 -0.34 -16.70
#